data_AF-A0AAF0QND7-F1
#
_entry.id   AF-A0AAF0QND7-F1
#
_cell.length_a   1.000
_cell.length_b   1.000
_cell.length_c   1.000
_cell.angle_alpha   90.00
_cell.angle_beta   90.00
_cell.angle_gamma   90.00
#
_symmetry.space_group_name_H-M   'P 1'
#
loop_
_entity.id
_entity.type
_entity.pdbx_description
1 polymer ?
#
loop_
_entity_poly.entity_id
_entity_poly.type
_entity_poly.pdbx_seq_one_letter_code
_entity_poly.pdbx_strand_id
1 'polypeptide(L)'
;MQSRIFPVNPSCTLTQPHSPSLRLSITMSSFSPKVSTVSIPYTQLKDKNADLSAKIEQGFGPNGLGILSISEVPGYSLWRRNLLHLGPRLANLPEDVKRELEDPNSSYAYVRPCILFDPHLQQLLAMMFRYNFGWSHGKEKLESGKLDLLKGSFYANPILDVPTTEQSLIERYPSYCGSNIWPHKALPELETAFKTLGKLILDVGLLLAYHCDRYASREMVMLEGEGLEQTLVHSRCHKGRLLYYFPAQHSCPAHASMSSWCGWHTDHGSLTGT
;
A
#
# COMPACT_ATOMS: atom_id res chain seq x y z
N MET A 1 10.82 33.20 -84.37
CA MET A 1 11.96 33.11 -85.30
C MET A 1 13.12 32.48 -84.58
N GLN A 2 13.59 31.33 -85.07
CA GLN A 2 14.79 30.64 -84.62
C GLN A 2 16.05 31.40 -85.07
N SER A 3 17.09 31.41 -84.23
CA SER A 3 18.50 31.17 -84.59
C SER A 3 19.30 31.10 -83.28
N ARG A 4 19.71 29.91 -82.80
CA ARG A 4 20.90 29.09 -83.18
C ARG A 4 22.22 29.72 -82.66
N ILE A 5 23.22 29.06 -82.07
CA ILE A 5 23.63 27.64 -81.87
C ILE A 5 24.85 27.63 -80.89
N PHE A 6 24.78 26.79 -79.83
CA PHE A 6 25.78 25.83 -79.25
C PHE A 6 27.27 26.17 -78.85
N PRO A 7 27.93 25.31 -78.01
CA PRO A 7 28.64 25.70 -76.77
C PRO A 7 30.12 25.21 -76.67
N VAL A 8 30.85 25.53 -75.59
CA VAL A 8 32.01 24.74 -75.08
C VAL A 8 32.12 24.82 -73.53
N ASN A 9 32.51 23.68 -72.93
CA ASN A 9 32.51 23.21 -71.53
C ASN A 9 33.25 24.05 -70.44
N PRO A 10 32.94 23.81 -69.15
CA PRO A 10 33.52 24.50 -67.99
C PRO A 10 34.69 23.75 -67.35
N SER A 11 35.56 24.48 -66.65
CA SER A 11 36.55 23.95 -65.69
C SER A 11 36.34 24.61 -64.32
N CYS A 12 36.34 23.78 -63.28
CA CYS A 12 35.86 24.04 -61.93
C CYS A 12 36.99 24.54 -61.00
N THR A 13 36.73 25.53 -60.14
CA THR A 13 37.69 26.06 -59.15
C THR A 13 37.08 26.24 -57.75
N LEU A 14 37.83 25.74 -56.76
CA LEU A 14 38.05 26.19 -55.37
C LEU A 14 36.87 26.57 -54.46
N THR A 15 36.69 25.83 -53.35
CA THR A 15 36.10 26.32 -52.09
C THR A 15 36.86 25.80 -50.86
N GLN A 16 36.82 26.60 -49.79
CA GLN A 16 37.69 26.66 -48.59
C GLN A 16 37.50 25.53 -47.55
N PRO A 17 38.47 25.32 -46.63
CA PRO A 17 38.35 24.32 -45.56
C PRO A 17 37.69 24.88 -44.29
N HIS A 18 36.69 24.17 -43.76
CA HIS A 18 36.08 24.43 -42.45
C HIS A 18 36.69 23.52 -41.37
N SER A 19 37.16 24.14 -40.28
CA SER A 19 37.70 23.48 -39.07
C SER A 19 36.60 22.79 -38.25
N PRO A 20 36.82 21.59 -37.68
CA PRO A 20 35.85 20.94 -36.82
C PRO A 20 35.92 21.50 -35.38
N SER A 21 34.79 22.02 -34.90
CA SER A 21 34.59 22.43 -33.51
C SER A 21 34.37 21.18 -32.65
N LEU A 22 35.28 20.90 -31.72
CA LEU A 22 35.13 19.84 -30.71
C LEU A 22 34.04 20.25 -29.70
N ARG A 23 32.83 19.71 -29.85
CA ARG A 23 31.81 19.74 -28.79
C ARG A 23 32.23 18.78 -27.69
N LEU A 24 32.68 19.33 -26.56
CA LEU A 24 32.80 18.58 -25.31
C LEU A 24 31.39 18.20 -24.85
N SER A 25 30.98 16.94 -25.05
CA SER A 25 29.75 16.42 -24.46
C SER A 25 30.00 16.16 -22.98
N ILE A 26 29.69 17.14 -22.13
CA ILE A 26 29.62 16.92 -20.69
C ILE A 26 28.36 16.07 -20.45
N THR A 27 28.56 14.76 -20.29
CA THR A 27 27.52 13.87 -19.80
C THR A 27 27.29 14.22 -18.33
N MET A 28 26.31 15.08 -18.07
CA MET A 28 25.76 15.25 -16.73
C MET A 28 25.11 13.92 -16.36
N SER A 29 25.86 13.03 -15.67
CA SER A 29 25.23 11.90 -15.00
C SER A 29 24.28 12.50 -13.95
N SER A 30 22.99 12.42 -14.20
CA SER A 30 21.98 12.77 -13.21
C SER A 30 22.20 11.84 -12.01
N PHE A 31 22.84 12.35 -10.96
CA PHE A 31 22.99 11.62 -9.71
C PHE A 31 21.62 11.65 -9.04
N SER A 32 20.78 10.65 -9.34
CA SER A 32 19.55 10.43 -8.60
C SER A 32 19.98 9.85 -7.25
N PRO A 33 19.82 10.58 -6.12
CA PRO A 33 20.15 10.02 -4.82
C PRO A 33 19.32 8.76 -4.61
N LYS A 34 20.00 7.62 -4.40
CA LYS A 34 19.34 6.39 -4.00
C LYS A 34 18.85 6.57 -2.57
N VAL A 35 17.54 6.77 -2.43
CA VAL A 35 16.86 6.70 -1.14
C VAL A 35 16.94 5.25 -0.65
N SER A 36 17.46 5.05 0.56
CA SER A 36 17.55 3.72 1.19
C SER A 36 16.86 3.75 2.54
N THR A 37 16.14 2.68 2.85
CA THR A 37 15.48 2.54 4.15
C THR A 37 16.51 2.13 5.21
N VAL A 38 16.32 2.61 6.43
CA VAL A 38 17.16 2.20 7.55
C VAL A 38 16.76 0.79 7.96
N SER A 39 17.76 -0.10 8.06
CA SER A 39 17.54 -1.51 8.40
C SER A 39 17.99 -1.84 9.83
N ILE A 40 17.15 -2.58 10.55
CA ILE A 40 17.39 -3.13 11.89
C ILE A 40 17.28 -4.66 11.81
N PRO A 41 18.34 -5.43 12.16
CA PRO A 41 18.23 -6.87 12.28
C PRO A 41 17.26 -7.28 13.37
N TYR A 42 16.44 -8.31 13.12
CA TYR A 42 15.47 -8.82 14.10
C TYR A 42 16.12 -9.20 15.45
N THR A 43 17.36 -9.70 15.43
CA THR A 43 18.11 -10.03 16.65
C THR A 43 18.39 -8.81 17.52
N GLN A 44 18.70 -7.66 16.92
CA GLN A 44 18.87 -6.39 17.64
C GLN A 44 17.53 -5.85 18.12
N LEU A 45 16.49 -5.95 17.30
CA LEU A 45 15.14 -5.51 17.66
C LEU A 45 14.61 -6.27 18.90
N LYS A 46 14.90 -7.56 18.98
CA LYS A 46 14.50 -8.43 20.10
C LYS A 46 15.24 -8.12 21.40
N ASP A 47 16.46 -7.59 21.33
CA ASP A 47 17.21 -7.19 22.51
C ASP A 47 16.67 -5.85 23.06
N LYS A 48 15.90 -5.92 24.14
CA LYS A 48 15.32 -4.73 24.80
C LYS A 48 16.38 -3.74 25.31
N ASN A 49 17.62 -4.19 25.53
CA ASN A 49 18.69 -3.33 26.00
C ASN A 49 19.40 -2.57 24.88
N ALA A 50 19.32 -3.05 23.63
CA ALA A 50 19.94 -2.41 22.48
C ALA A 50 19.50 -0.95 22.35
N ASP A 51 20.45 -0.05 22.08
CA ASP A 51 20.13 1.34 21.77
C ASP A 51 19.90 1.49 20.26
N LEU A 52 18.63 1.61 19.88
CA LEU A 52 18.20 1.78 18.50
C LEU A 52 17.82 3.24 18.17
N SER A 53 18.03 4.19 19.09
CA SER A 53 17.55 5.57 18.94
C SER A 53 18.05 6.24 17.66
N ALA A 54 19.33 6.08 17.31
CA ALA A 54 19.87 6.66 16.09
C ALA A 54 19.20 6.10 14.81
N LYS A 55 18.88 4.81 14.80
CA LYS A 55 18.19 4.17 13.65
C LYS A 55 16.73 4.58 13.59
N ILE A 56 16.07 4.72 14.74
CA ILE A 56 14.68 5.19 14.83
C ILE A 56 14.57 6.63 14.37
N GLU A 57 15.44 7.53 14.83
CA GLU A 57 15.47 8.93 14.40
C GLU A 57 15.76 9.04 12.89
N GLN A 58 16.68 8.24 12.36
CA GLN A 58 16.96 8.24 10.93
C GLN A 58 15.79 7.71 10.09
N GLY A 59 14.99 6.77 10.61
CA GLY A 59 13.86 6.18 9.88
C GLY A 59 12.54 6.95 10.04
N PHE A 60 12.15 7.21 11.28
CA PHE A 60 10.87 7.81 11.68
C PHE A 60 10.98 9.26 12.17
N GLY A 61 12.18 9.79 12.40
CA GLY A 61 12.36 11.18 12.81
C GLY A 61 11.96 12.18 11.72
N PRO A 62 12.01 13.50 12.02
CA PRO A 62 11.48 14.54 11.13
C PRO A 62 12.12 14.61 9.73
N ASN A 63 13.36 14.13 9.62
CA ASN A 63 14.11 14.05 8.36
C ASN A 63 14.14 12.64 7.76
N GLY A 64 13.49 11.68 8.43
CA GLY A 64 13.38 10.29 7.99
C GLY A 64 12.33 10.11 6.91
N LEU A 65 12.33 8.93 6.29
CA LEU A 65 11.35 8.57 5.26
C LEU A 65 9.98 8.19 5.83
N GLY A 66 9.87 8.08 7.15
CA GLY A 66 8.73 7.46 7.82
C GLY A 66 8.70 5.94 7.67
N ILE A 67 9.80 5.31 7.26
CA ILE A 67 9.87 3.88 6.95
C ILE A 67 11.15 3.25 7.53
N LEU A 68 11.00 2.07 8.13
CA LEU A 68 12.08 1.20 8.59
C LEU A 68 11.95 -0.20 7.98
N SER A 69 13.07 -0.90 7.82
CA SER A 69 13.11 -2.30 7.42
C SER A 69 13.62 -3.17 8.56
N ILE A 70 12.87 -4.20 8.94
CA ILE A 70 13.36 -5.24 9.85
C ILE A 70 13.86 -6.42 9.03
N SER A 71 15.13 -6.80 9.18
CA SER A 71 15.75 -7.90 8.43
C SER A 71 15.82 -9.19 9.25
N GLU A 72 15.92 -10.33 8.57
CA GLU A 72 16.08 -11.65 9.18
C GLU A 72 14.98 -12.02 10.20
N VAL A 73 13.74 -11.61 9.94
CA VAL A 73 12.59 -11.98 10.77
C VAL A 73 12.31 -13.49 10.62
N PRO A 74 12.44 -14.29 11.69
CA PRO A 74 12.25 -15.73 11.60
C PRO A 74 10.84 -16.09 11.12
N GLY A 75 10.75 -17.02 10.16
CA GLY A 75 9.48 -17.52 9.63
C GLY A 75 8.71 -16.59 8.70
N TYR A 76 9.04 -15.29 8.63
CA TYR A 76 8.32 -14.31 7.80
C TYR A 76 8.20 -14.75 6.33
N SER A 77 9.31 -15.15 5.71
CA SER A 77 9.32 -15.59 4.30
C SER A 77 8.43 -16.80 4.05
N LEU A 78 8.37 -17.75 5.00
CA LEU A 78 7.52 -18.93 4.90
C LEU A 78 6.04 -18.55 5.00
N TRP A 79 5.66 -17.83 6.04
CA TRP A 79 4.27 -17.45 6.29
C TRP A 79 3.74 -16.47 5.24
N ARG A 80 4.59 -15.55 4.76
CA ARG A 80 4.29 -14.67 3.63
C ARG A 80 3.96 -15.47 2.38
N ARG A 81 4.80 -16.45 2.02
CA ARG A 81 4.55 -17.32 0.86
C ARG A 81 3.27 -18.15 1.03
N ASN A 82 3.00 -18.65 2.23
CA ASN A 82 1.79 -19.42 2.52
C ASN A 82 0.52 -18.58 2.34
N LEU A 83 0.54 -17.31 2.77
CA LEU A 83 -0.61 -16.42 2.58
C LEU A 83 -0.74 -15.91 1.14
N LEU A 84 0.35 -15.43 0.53
CA LEU A 84 0.27 -14.76 -0.76
C LEU A 84 -0.17 -15.68 -1.91
N HIS A 85 0.12 -16.99 -1.84
CA HIS A 85 -0.40 -17.93 -2.85
C HIS A 85 -1.92 -18.08 -2.81
N LEU A 86 -2.56 -17.74 -1.68
CA LEU A 86 -4.01 -17.81 -1.51
C LEU A 86 -4.72 -16.61 -2.13
N GLY A 87 -4.02 -15.49 -2.35
CA GLY A 87 -4.57 -14.28 -2.98
C GLY A 87 -5.24 -14.54 -4.33
N PRO A 88 -4.56 -15.17 -5.31
CA PRO A 88 -5.17 -15.55 -6.58
C PRO A 88 -6.33 -16.54 -6.42
N ARG A 89 -6.25 -17.49 -5.47
CA ARG A 89 -7.31 -18.48 -5.24
C ARG A 89 -8.57 -17.81 -4.70
N LEU A 90 -8.43 -16.87 -3.78
CA LEU A 90 -9.51 -16.05 -3.24
C LEU A 90 -10.15 -15.18 -4.34
N ALA A 91 -9.33 -14.50 -5.15
CA ALA A 91 -9.81 -13.62 -6.21
C ALA A 91 -10.61 -14.36 -7.32
N ASN A 92 -10.27 -15.62 -7.55
CA ASN A 92 -10.91 -16.50 -8.54
C ASN A 92 -12.01 -17.40 -7.96
N LEU A 93 -12.42 -17.21 -6.70
CA LEU A 93 -13.60 -17.89 -6.18
C LEU A 93 -14.85 -17.52 -7.00
N PRO A 94 -15.87 -18.41 -7.05
CA PRO A 94 -17.15 -18.10 -7.69
C PRO A 94 -17.75 -16.79 -7.17
N GLU A 95 -18.41 -16.01 -8.03
CA GLU A 95 -18.96 -14.70 -7.67
C GLU A 95 -20.01 -14.77 -6.55
N ASP A 96 -20.80 -15.84 -6.50
CA ASP A 96 -21.73 -16.12 -5.41
C ASP A 96 -21.02 -16.30 -4.07
N VAL A 97 -19.92 -17.05 -4.06
CA VAL A 97 -19.08 -17.20 -2.86
C VAL A 97 -18.45 -15.86 -2.48
N LYS A 98 -17.91 -15.11 -3.43
CA LYS A 98 -17.31 -13.79 -3.14
C LYS A 98 -18.32 -12.80 -2.58
N ARG A 99 -19.58 -12.83 -3.05
CA ARG A 99 -20.68 -12.02 -2.48
C ARG A 99 -20.97 -12.35 -1.02
N GLU A 100 -20.89 -13.61 -0.63
CA GLU A 100 -21.05 -14.02 0.78
C GLU A 100 -19.90 -13.49 1.67
N LEU A 101 -18.74 -13.18 1.07
CA LEU A 101 -17.58 -12.64 1.76
C LEU A 101 -17.60 -11.12 1.87
N GLU A 102 -18.55 -10.42 1.25
CA GLU A 102 -18.65 -8.96 1.34
C GLU A 102 -19.34 -8.55 2.65
N ASP A 103 -18.82 -7.52 3.32
CA ASP A 103 -19.48 -6.96 4.50
C ASP A 103 -20.87 -6.37 4.15
N PRO A 104 -21.97 -6.90 4.71
CA PRO A 104 -23.32 -6.43 4.42
C PRO A 104 -23.52 -4.95 4.74
N ASN A 105 -22.85 -4.43 5.79
CA ASN A 105 -22.95 -3.03 6.18
C ASN A 105 -22.27 -2.10 5.18
N SER A 106 -21.19 -2.57 4.57
CA SER A 106 -20.53 -1.89 3.44
C SER A 106 -21.36 -1.96 2.15
N SER A 107 -22.12 -3.03 1.94
CA SER A 107 -23.05 -3.18 0.81
C SER A 107 -24.31 -2.32 0.95
N TYR A 108 -24.81 -2.11 2.18
CA TYR A 108 -26.01 -1.30 2.45
C TYR A 108 -25.85 0.19 2.11
N ALA A 109 -24.62 0.70 2.13
CA ALA A 109 -24.29 2.07 1.68
C ALA A 109 -24.65 2.32 0.20
N TYR A 110 -24.78 1.27 -0.62
CA TYR A 110 -25.19 1.36 -2.03
C TYR A 110 -26.68 1.04 -2.27
N VAL A 111 -27.39 0.42 -1.32
CA VAL A 111 -28.77 -0.09 -1.50
C VAL A 111 -29.86 0.86 -0.96
N ARG A 112 -29.51 2.08 -0.50
CA ARG A 112 -30.47 3.19 -0.39
C ARG A 112 -30.33 4.20 -1.55
N PRO A 113 -30.69 3.85 -2.81
CA PRO A 113 -30.78 4.83 -3.88
C PRO A 113 -32.01 5.76 -3.77
N CYS A 114 -32.93 5.53 -2.81
CA CYS A 114 -34.21 6.24 -2.79
C CYS A 114 -34.31 7.43 -1.82
N ILE A 115 -33.27 7.78 -1.03
CA ILE A 115 -33.41 8.89 -0.05
C ILE A 115 -32.38 10.02 -0.23
N LEU A 116 -31.29 9.85 -0.98
CA LEU A 116 -30.29 10.92 -1.12
C LEU A 116 -29.83 11.07 -2.58
N PHE A 117 -30.38 12.08 -3.27
CA PHE A 117 -29.95 12.54 -4.60
C PHE A 117 -28.74 13.49 -4.54
N ASP A 118 -28.08 13.61 -3.39
CA ASP A 118 -26.92 14.49 -3.23
C ASP A 118 -25.60 13.68 -3.35
N PRO A 119 -24.82 13.89 -4.43
CA PRO A 119 -23.54 13.21 -4.63
C PRO A 119 -22.50 13.53 -3.54
N HIS A 120 -22.61 14.66 -2.83
CA HIS A 120 -21.74 15.01 -1.71
C HIS A 120 -22.06 14.17 -0.46
N LEU A 121 -23.34 13.92 -0.19
CA LEU A 121 -23.77 13.03 0.90
C LEU A 121 -23.43 11.56 0.61
N GLN A 122 -23.47 11.14 -0.67
CA GLN A 122 -23.02 9.81 -1.07
C GLN A 122 -21.51 9.63 -0.87
N GLN A 123 -20.70 10.66 -1.14
CA GLN A 123 -19.26 10.67 -0.87
C GLN A 123 -18.98 10.62 0.64
N LEU A 124 -19.71 11.39 1.45
CA LEU A 124 -19.63 11.36 2.92
C LEU A 124 -20.01 10.00 3.51
N LEU A 125 -21.09 9.38 3.02
CA LEU A 125 -21.49 8.03 3.42
C LEU A 125 -20.46 6.97 2.99
N ALA A 126 -19.92 7.05 1.77
CA ALA A 126 -18.83 6.17 1.33
C ALA A 126 -17.55 6.36 2.17
N MET A 127 -17.29 7.57 2.67
CA MET A 127 -16.20 7.82 3.63
C MET A 127 -16.49 7.23 5.03
N MET A 128 -17.77 7.10 5.40
CA MET A 128 -18.22 6.50 6.67
C MET A 128 -18.22 4.96 6.63
N PHE A 129 -18.47 4.36 5.45
CA PHE A 129 -18.48 2.92 5.24
C PHE A 129 -17.19 2.46 4.53
N ARG A 130 -16.09 2.43 5.27
CA ARG A 130 -14.83 1.87 4.79
C ARG A 130 -14.91 0.34 4.81
N TYR A 131 -14.58 -0.29 3.69
CA TYR A 131 -14.41 -1.75 3.58
C TYR A 131 -13.28 -2.20 4.50
N ASN A 132 -13.60 -2.55 5.73
CA ASN A 132 -12.62 -2.98 6.73
C ASN A 132 -12.75 -4.46 7.08
N PHE A 133 -13.71 -5.16 6.47
CA PHE A 133 -13.94 -6.60 6.63
C PHE A 133 -14.41 -7.20 5.31
N GLY A 134 -13.96 -8.42 5.06
CA GLY A 134 -14.42 -9.21 3.92
C GLY A 134 -13.78 -8.82 2.59
N TRP A 135 -14.38 -9.33 1.51
CA TRP A 135 -13.96 -9.12 0.13
C TRP A 135 -14.45 -7.76 -0.42
N SER A 136 -13.60 -7.11 -1.21
CA SER A 136 -13.93 -5.90 -1.98
C SER A 136 -13.17 -5.91 -3.31
N HIS A 137 -13.90 -5.68 -4.40
CA HIS A 137 -13.35 -5.61 -5.76
C HIS A 137 -14.22 -4.71 -6.64
N GLY A 138 -13.62 -3.79 -7.40
CA GLY A 138 -14.38 -2.94 -8.33
C GLY A 138 -15.22 -1.85 -7.69
N LYS A 139 -15.11 -1.62 -6.37
CA LYS A 139 -15.95 -0.68 -5.62
C LYS A 139 -15.31 0.70 -5.40
N GLU A 140 -13.99 0.81 -5.57
CA GLU A 140 -13.26 2.08 -5.44
C GLU A 140 -13.17 2.79 -6.79
N LYS A 141 -13.41 4.11 -6.81
CA LYS A 141 -13.15 4.95 -7.98
C LYS A 141 -11.71 5.46 -7.92
N LEU A 142 -10.94 5.25 -8.99
CA LEU A 142 -9.65 5.91 -9.18
C LEU A 142 -9.86 7.43 -9.31
N GLU A 143 -8.79 8.22 -9.15
CA GLU A 143 -8.80 9.69 -9.34
C GLU A 143 -9.36 10.11 -10.72
N SER A 144 -9.26 9.23 -11.71
CA SER A 144 -9.82 9.40 -13.06
C SER A 144 -11.33 9.17 -13.18
N GLY A 145 -12.02 8.82 -12.08
CA GLY A 145 -13.43 8.46 -12.04
C GLY A 145 -13.76 7.04 -12.52
N LYS A 146 -12.77 6.28 -13.02
CA LYS A 146 -12.91 4.88 -13.45
C LYS A 146 -12.92 3.93 -12.25
N LEU A 147 -13.74 2.89 -12.30
CA LEU A 147 -13.76 1.83 -11.29
C LEU A 147 -12.44 1.04 -11.30
N ASP A 148 -11.90 0.76 -10.11
CA ASP A 148 -10.73 -0.07 -9.92
C ASP A 148 -11.08 -1.56 -10.02
N LEU A 149 -11.17 -2.06 -11.25
CA LEU A 149 -11.42 -3.48 -11.54
C LEU A 149 -10.12 -4.31 -11.51
N LEU A 150 -8.95 -3.68 -11.39
CA LEU A 150 -7.66 -4.36 -11.41
C LEU A 150 -7.15 -4.72 -10.02
N LYS A 151 -7.90 -4.42 -8.96
CA LYS A 151 -7.51 -4.69 -7.59
C LYS A 151 -8.61 -5.34 -6.77
N GLY A 152 -8.32 -6.52 -6.24
CA GLY A 152 -9.09 -7.18 -5.19
C GLY A 152 -8.45 -6.92 -3.82
N SER A 153 -9.28 -6.69 -2.81
CA SER A 153 -8.85 -6.54 -1.42
C SER A 153 -9.66 -7.47 -0.53
N PHE A 154 -8.99 -8.16 0.38
CA PHE A 154 -9.64 -8.87 1.47
C PHE A 154 -9.16 -8.33 2.80
N TYR A 155 -10.10 -7.94 3.66
CA TYR A 155 -9.83 -7.33 4.95
C TYR A 155 -10.27 -8.25 6.09
N ALA A 156 -9.41 -8.37 7.10
CA ALA A 156 -9.76 -9.06 8.33
C ALA A 156 -8.88 -8.54 9.47
N ASN A 157 -9.37 -8.64 10.70
CA ASN A 157 -8.55 -8.49 11.88
C ASN A 157 -7.73 -9.78 12.09
N PRO A 158 -6.38 -9.72 12.05
CA PRO A 158 -5.54 -10.91 12.14
C PRO A 158 -5.46 -11.49 13.56
N ILE A 159 -5.98 -10.79 14.58
CA ILE A 159 -5.85 -11.16 15.99
C ILE A 159 -7.20 -11.60 16.57
N LEU A 160 -8.26 -10.84 16.33
CA LEU A 160 -9.58 -11.06 16.90
C LEU A 160 -10.64 -11.18 15.81
N ASP A 161 -11.39 -12.28 15.78
CA ASP A 161 -12.53 -12.41 14.84
C ASP A 161 -13.69 -11.52 15.20
N VAL A 162 -13.93 -11.32 16.48
CA VAL A 162 -14.99 -10.48 17.02
C VAL A 162 -14.32 -9.47 17.97
N PRO A 163 -13.98 -8.26 17.49
CA PRO A 163 -13.31 -7.25 18.30
C PRO A 163 -14.09 -6.85 19.56
N THR A 164 -15.41 -6.90 19.52
CA THR A 164 -16.28 -6.55 20.65
C THR A 164 -17.69 -7.12 20.46
N THR A 165 -18.39 -7.39 21.56
CA THR A 165 -19.83 -7.71 21.58
C THR A 165 -20.68 -6.55 22.14
N GLU A 166 -20.03 -5.50 22.62
CA GLU A 166 -20.68 -4.29 23.15
C GLU A 166 -21.40 -3.51 22.05
N GLN A 167 -22.73 -3.47 22.11
CA GLN A 167 -23.58 -2.84 21.09
C GLN A 167 -23.27 -1.35 20.92
N SER A 168 -23.02 -0.63 22.01
CA SER A 168 -22.68 0.80 22.00
C SER A 168 -21.40 1.10 21.21
N LEU A 169 -20.40 0.22 21.28
CA LEU A 169 -19.15 0.36 20.53
C LEU A 169 -19.33 -0.02 19.06
N ILE A 170 -20.14 -1.04 18.77
CA ILE A 170 -20.46 -1.45 17.40
C ILE A 170 -21.17 -0.31 16.65
N GLU A 171 -22.14 0.33 17.30
CA GLU A 171 -22.89 1.46 16.73
C GLU A 171 -22.01 2.70 16.57
N ARG A 172 -21.14 2.97 17.54
CA ARG A 172 -20.25 4.14 17.51
C ARG A 172 -19.06 3.98 16.55
N TYR A 173 -18.55 2.77 16.38
CA TYR A 173 -17.34 2.47 15.62
C TYR A 173 -17.51 1.25 14.67
N PRO A 174 -18.50 1.28 13.76
CA PRO A 174 -18.88 0.12 12.95
C PRO A 174 -17.73 -0.39 12.06
N SER A 175 -16.92 0.54 11.53
CA SER A 175 -15.73 0.25 10.73
C SER A 175 -14.63 -0.54 11.46
N TYR A 176 -14.59 -0.47 12.80
CA TYR A 176 -13.54 -1.12 13.60
C TYR A 176 -14.04 -2.39 14.29
N CYS A 177 -15.31 -2.41 14.67
CA CYS A 177 -15.93 -3.42 15.51
C CYS A 177 -16.62 -4.58 14.76
N GLY A 178 -16.63 -4.56 13.42
CA GLY A 178 -17.17 -5.67 12.62
C GLY A 178 -16.48 -7.01 12.90
N SER A 179 -17.20 -8.09 12.61
CA SER A 179 -16.65 -9.44 12.70
C SER A 179 -15.94 -9.84 11.40
N ASN A 180 -14.93 -10.69 11.49
CA ASN A 180 -14.28 -11.25 10.32
C ASN A 180 -15.24 -12.14 9.52
N ILE A 181 -15.09 -12.13 8.19
CA ILE A 181 -15.88 -12.94 7.26
C ILE A 181 -14.95 -13.88 6.52
N TRP A 182 -14.80 -15.11 7.02
CA TRP A 182 -13.86 -16.09 6.49
C TRP A 182 -14.52 -17.06 5.50
N PRO A 183 -13.83 -17.46 4.41
CA PRO A 183 -14.33 -18.41 3.44
C PRO A 183 -14.17 -19.88 3.89
N HIS A 184 -14.68 -20.26 5.06
CA HIS A 184 -14.46 -21.60 5.64
C HIS A 184 -14.82 -22.77 4.70
N LYS A 185 -15.84 -22.61 3.87
CA LYS A 185 -16.29 -23.66 2.94
C LYS A 185 -15.44 -23.75 1.67
N ALA A 186 -14.98 -22.61 1.15
CA ALA A 186 -14.34 -22.53 -0.17
C ALA A 186 -12.81 -22.42 -0.09
N LEU A 187 -12.28 -21.83 0.98
CA LEU A 187 -10.85 -21.60 1.19
C LEU A 187 -10.51 -21.57 2.71
N PRO A 188 -10.71 -22.68 3.44
CA PRO A 188 -10.53 -22.75 4.89
C PRO A 188 -9.12 -22.37 5.37
N GLU A 189 -8.10 -22.63 4.58
CA GLU A 189 -6.70 -22.34 4.91
C GLU A 189 -6.38 -20.83 4.97
N LEU A 190 -7.23 -19.98 4.41
CA LEU A 190 -7.02 -18.53 4.39
C LEU A 190 -6.95 -17.96 5.79
N GLU A 191 -7.88 -18.33 6.68
CA GLU A 191 -7.93 -17.80 8.03
C GLU A 191 -6.61 -18.07 8.78
N THR A 192 -6.18 -19.33 8.81
CA THR A 192 -4.97 -19.72 9.51
C THR A 192 -3.74 -19.02 8.94
N ALA A 193 -3.59 -18.97 7.61
CA ALA A 193 -2.45 -18.32 6.98
C ALA A 193 -2.43 -16.81 7.25
N PHE A 194 -3.61 -16.16 7.18
CA PHE A 194 -3.76 -14.72 7.38
C PHE A 194 -3.44 -14.33 8.82
N LYS A 195 -4.01 -15.04 9.80
CA LYS A 195 -3.75 -14.79 11.22
C LYS A 195 -2.31 -15.10 11.61
N THR A 196 -1.72 -16.17 11.07
CA THR A 196 -0.33 -16.54 11.37
C THR A 196 0.65 -15.43 10.95
N LEU A 197 0.55 -14.96 9.71
CA LEU A 197 1.41 -13.87 9.24
C LEU A 197 1.08 -12.55 9.94
N GLY A 198 -0.21 -12.22 10.08
CA GLY A 198 -0.64 -10.97 10.70
C GLY A 198 -0.22 -10.88 12.18
N LYS A 199 -0.27 -11.99 12.92
CA LYS A 199 0.25 -12.04 14.30
C LYS A 199 1.75 -11.83 14.33
N LEU A 200 2.54 -12.47 13.44
CA LEU A 200 3.98 -12.20 13.37
C LEU A 200 4.24 -10.71 13.16
N ILE A 201 3.56 -10.08 12.19
CA ILE A 201 3.75 -8.66 11.88
C ILE A 201 3.43 -7.80 13.10
N LEU A 202 2.35 -8.11 13.83
CA LEU A 202 2.04 -7.44 15.09
C LEU A 202 3.15 -7.63 16.13
N ASP A 203 3.61 -8.86 16.35
CA ASP A 203 4.65 -9.16 17.34
C ASP A 203 5.95 -8.37 17.04
N VAL A 204 6.35 -8.28 15.77
CA VAL A 204 7.49 -7.45 15.33
C VAL A 204 7.21 -5.97 15.55
N GLY A 205 5.99 -5.52 15.22
CA GLY A 205 5.54 -4.15 15.43
C GLY A 205 5.56 -3.73 16.89
N LEU A 206 5.20 -4.62 17.82
CA LEU A 206 5.28 -4.38 19.26
C LEU A 206 6.72 -4.21 19.75
N LEU A 207 7.65 -5.05 19.26
CA LEU A 207 9.07 -4.88 19.57
C LEU A 207 9.59 -3.52 19.06
N LEU A 208 9.20 -3.12 17.85
CA LEU A 208 9.57 -1.82 17.30
C LEU A 208 8.95 -0.67 18.10
N ALA A 209 7.67 -0.77 18.46
CA ALA A 209 6.97 0.23 19.25
C ALA A 209 7.64 0.42 20.63
N TYR A 210 8.05 -0.65 21.29
CA TYR A 210 8.82 -0.57 22.55
C TYR A 210 10.08 0.30 22.41
N HIS A 211 10.85 0.10 21.33
CA HIS A 211 12.06 0.90 21.10
C HIS A 211 11.74 2.34 20.68
N CYS A 212 10.64 2.55 19.94
CA CYS A 212 10.14 3.90 19.64
C CYS A 212 9.73 4.65 20.91
N ASP A 213 9.02 4.00 21.83
CA ASP A 213 8.62 4.58 23.11
C ASP A 213 9.84 4.91 23.97
N ARG A 214 10.84 4.02 24.01
CA ARG A 214 12.11 4.28 24.70
C ARG A 214 12.84 5.48 24.11
N TYR A 215 12.87 5.62 22.78
CA TYR A 215 13.43 6.79 22.12
C TYR A 215 12.67 8.07 22.50
N ALA A 216 11.35 8.05 22.33
CA ALA A 216 10.47 9.18 22.62
C ALA A 216 10.54 9.64 24.08
N SER A 217 10.65 8.71 25.04
CA SER A 217 10.77 9.02 26.46
C SER A 217 12.01 9.84 26.85
N ARG A 218 13.03 9.90 25.97
CA ARG A 218 14.22 10.75 26.16
C ARG A 218 13.96 12.20 25.76
N GLU A 219 13.08 12.42 24.79
CA GLU A 219 12.78 13.72 24.20
C GLU A 219 11.51 14.35 24.79
N MET A 220 10.58 13.54 25.30
CA MET A 220 9.33 14.00 25.91
C MET A 220 8.92 13.18 27.14
N VAL A 221 8.17 13.83 28.03
CA VAL A 221 7.54 13.17 29.18
C VAL A 221 6.40 12.30 28.68
N MET A 222 6.48 10.99 28.91
CA MET A 222 5.42 10.05 28.57
C MET A 222 4.62 9.69 29.82
N LEU A 223 3.30 9.89 29.76
CA LEU A 223 2.41 9.43 30.83
C LEU A 223 2.27 7.90 30.77
N GLU A 224 1.99 7.32 31.93
CA GLU A 224 1.82 5.87 32.05
C GLU A 224 0.65 5.38 31.19
N GLY A 225 0.90 4.42 30.30
CA GLY A 225 -0.11 3.85 29.41
C GLY A 225 -0.30 4.58 28.07
N GLU A 226 0.43 5.67 27.82
CA GLU A 226 0.33 6.43 26.55
C GLU A 226 1.35 6.01 25.48
N GLY A 227 2.21 5.04 25.78
CA GLY A 227 3.17 4.49 24.81
C GLY A 227 2.49 3.83 23.62
N LEU A 228 3.17 3.88 22.47
CA LEU A 228 2.74 3.22 21.24
C LEU A 228 2.61 1.71 21.46
N GLU A 229 3.53 1.08 22.18
CA GLU A 229 3.48 -0.35 22.49
C GLU A 229 2.17 -0.69 23.23
N GLN A 230 1.85 0.05 24.28
CA GLN A 230 0.65 -0.18 25.09
C GLN A 230 -0.61 0.08 24.27
N THR A 231 -0.62 1.14 23.45
CA THR A 231 -1.73 1.41 22.54
C THR A 231 -1.97 0.24 21.58
N LEU A 232 -0.90 -0.33 21.01
CA LEU A 232 -0.99 -1.46 20.10
C LEU A 232 -1.41 -2.75 20.83
N VAL A 233 -0.86 -3.05 22.00
CA VAL A 233 -1.18 -4.25 22.79
C VAL A 233 -2.67 -4.30 23.17
N HIS A 234 -3.25 -3.16 23.56
CA HIS A 234 -4.64 -3.09 24.00
C HIS A 234 -5.62 -2.82 22.84
N SER A 235 -5.10 -2.58 21.63
CA SER A 235 -5.94 -2.32 20.46
C SER A 235 -6.72 -3.57 20.07
N ARG A 236 -8.03 -3.39 19.87
CA ARG A 236 -8.90 -4.43 19.29
C ARG A 236 -9.08 -4.25 17.79
N CYS A 237 -8.43 -3.23 17.22
CA CYS A 237 -8.74 -2.68 15.91
C CYS A 237 -7.68 -2.99 14.86
N HIS A 238 -6.81 -3.98 15.09
CA HIS A 238 -5.83 -4.40 14.08
C HIS A 238 -6.52 -4.80 12.77
N LYS A 239 -5.96 -4.37 11.63
CA LYS A 239 -6.48 -4.67 10.30
C LYS A 239 -5.36 -5.19 9.42
N GLY A 240 -5.57 -6.39 8.87
CA GLY A 240 -4.80 -6.91 7.75
C GLY A 240 -5.55 -6.65 6.46
N ARG A 241 -4.79 -6.44 5.38
CA ARG A 241 -5.31 -6.32 4.02
C ARG A 241 -4.51 -7.22 3.09
N LEU A 242 -5.16 -8.24 2.54
CA LEU A 242 -4.58 -9.05 1.46
C LEU A 242 -4.98 -8.42 0.12
N LEU A 243 -3.97 -8.00 -0.64
CA LEU A 243 -4.14 -7.38 -1.96
C LEU A 243 -3.85 -8.38 -3.06
N TYR A 244 -4.70 -8.37 -4.09
CA TYR A 244 -4.46 -9.08 -5.33
C TYR A 244 -4.67 -8.14 -6.53
N TYR A 245 -3.67 -8.05 -7.38
CA TYR A 245 -3.75 -7.26 -8.62
C TYR A 245 -4.04 -8.19 -9.79
N PHE A 246 -5.14 -7.94 -10.48
CA PHE A 246 -5.53 -8.70 -11.67
C PHE A 246 -4.62 -8.32 -12.85
N PRO A 247 -4.31 -9.27 -13.76
CA PRO A 247 -3.53 -8.95 -14.94
C PRO A 247 -4.26 -7.92 -15.80
N ALA A 248 -3.57 -6.84 -16.15
CA ALA A 248 -4.09 -5.88 -17.11
C ALA A 248 -4.21 -6.55 -18.48
N GLN A 249 -5.39 -6.47 -19.12
CA GLN A 249 -5.52 -6.84 -20.52
C GLN A 249 -4.60 -5.91 -21.35
N HIS A 250 -3.89 -6.46 -22.35
CA HIS A 250 -2.85 -5.80 -23.16
C HIS A 250 -3.32 -4.61 -24.03
N SER A 251 -4.37 -3.91 -23.64
CA SER A 251 -5.06 -2.87 -24.40
C SER A 251 -5.09 -1.53 -23.64
N CYS A 252 -3.99 -1.11 -23.02
CA CYS A 252 -3.89 0.22 -22.39
C CYS A 252 -2.70 0.98 -23.00
N PRO A 253 -2.90 2.17 -23.61
CA PRO A 253 -1.82 2.94 -24.22
C PRO A 253 -0.77 3.35 -23.18
N ALA A 254 0.47 3.57 -23.63
CA ALA A 254 1.65 3.95 -22.84
C ALA A 254 1.56 5.29 -22.06
N HIS A 255 0.36 5.84 -21.86
CA HIS A 255 0.05 7.05 -21.10
C HIS A 255 -0.78 6.77 -19.84
N ALA A 256 -0.67 5.57 -19.25
CA ALA A 256 -1.21 5.35 -17.91
C ALA A 256 -0.40 6.21 -16.90
N SER A 257 -1.04 7.26 -16.39
CA SER A 257 -0.55 8.08 -15.26
C SER A 257 0.02 7.18 -14.15
N MET A 258 1.06 7.66 -13.46
CA MET A 258 1.75 6.96 -12.36
C MET A 258 0.83 6.51 -11.20
N SER A 259 -0.45 6.92 -11.19
CA SER A 259 -1.48 6.56 -10.20
C SER A 259 -2.35 5.34 -10.58
N SER A 260 -1.90 4.49 -11.50
CA SER A 260 -2.78 3.49 -12.16
C SER A 260 -3.18 2.25 -11.33
N TRP A 261 -2.61 2.02 -10.13
CA TRP A 261 -2.81 0.76 -9.38
C TRP A 261 -3.17 1.00 -7.90
N CYS A 262 -2.58 2.01 -7.28
CA CYS A 262 -2.97 2.58 -5.99
C CYS A 262 -2.75 4.10 -6.06
N GLY A 263 -3.73 4.89 -5.62
CA GLY A 263 -3.56 6.34 -5.48
C GLY A 263 -2.56 6.68 -4.37
N TRP A 264 -1.98 7.88 -4.44
CA TRP A 264 -1.13 8.41 -3.36
C TRP A 264 -1.97 8.62 -2.10
N HIS A 265 -1.54 8.03 -0.98
CA HIS A 265 -2.22 8.17 0.31
C HIS A 265 -1.25 7.99 1.47
N THR A 266 -1.67 8.43 2.65
CA THR A 266 -1.05 8.08 3.93
C THR A 266 -1.87 7.00 4.61
N ASP A 267 -1.19 6.14 5.38
CA ASP A 267 -1.87 5.16 6.22
C ASP A 267 -2.58 5.85 7.39
N HIS A 268 -3.68 5.24 7.84
CA HIS A 268 -4.48 5.76 8.95
C HIS A 268 -4.14 5.13 10.32
N GLY A 269 -3.29 4.09 10.32
CA GLY A 269 -2.87 3.40 11.55
C GLY A 269 -1.59 4.01 12.13
N SER A 270 -1.29 3.66 13.39
CA SER A 270 -0.06 4.10 14.06
C SER A 270 1.20 3.42 13.50
N LEU A 271 1.07 2.18 13.01
CA LEU A 271 2.15 1.42 12.39
C LEU A 271 1.58 0.47 11.32
N THR A 272 2.20 0.45 10.14
CA THR A 272 1.88 -0.48 9.06
C THR A 272 3.07 -1.39 8.80
N GLY A 273 2.86 -2.70 8.89
CA GLY A 273 3.84 -3.72 8.48
C GLY A 273 3.40 -4.39 7.19
N THR A 274 4.34 -4.64 6.29
CA THR A 274 4.07 -5.25 4.97
C THR A 274 4.85 -6.52 4.74
#